data_AF-G2G3N6-F1
#
_entry.id   AF-G2G3N6-F1
#
_cell.length_a   1.000
_cell.length_b   1.000
_cell.length_c   1.000
_cell.angle_alpha   90.00
_cell.angle_beta   90.00
_cell.angle_gamma   90.00
#
_symmetry.space_group_name_H-M   'P 1'
#
loop_
_entity.id
_entity.type
_entity.pdbx_description
1 polymer ?
#
loop_
_entity_poly.entity_id
_entity_poly.type
_entity_poly.pdbx_seq_one_letter_code
_entity_poly.pdbx_strand_id
1 'polypeptide(L)'
;MLNDLKSALAALEAHRPGSLLGLRETQWLDAKSGPYQLADPRAVEELTKDVSAFANGGGGVIIVGIATRLEHDEEVLDHIVGLDPTAVNVDQIRKLIRQRITPAPRGVRVGWSGADGERVLFIEVPAQAADTLFVLPAPVGKPGAPRQDTVAVPMRDGDSTHWLPRAEIQQLLSAGIRASGMPTAQALTELVRQAVSEAGPGAGLRVGQGLPDREREMRAAYEQLADAGLGEPTGEAWAQGAAALQDLRHEVDGEPGWVLCLVPGRPPVAVAEPVWQAIVETGRRAPGGQDPLAAVGFPRAPAGTNAPWVIPADALRVDLDGGAWGPGLLACSGRGVWRWQPLPRFSLNQGRSADIGTAGQTPALRLRALVNLPWAEVSTLEISKSRRTQLEQMLPHSALAGAVTLLSRRRGAELPAALWERGPFGNSGRSAGYTCSIAGPDGGAAVKASVMLALPTTMESTVVACADVLIESAEAWAAAIGPGWDTQLGLDEIQAVLLAAWETAAELLPEAVGDPAALSWAAPPTTELRITCEQPDDNGVRPALDTLVDLKPLGPNDGGSRSQLAVAITAAPAMDRAERQRLLREALVHMAHAFGYVDAEVDLL
;
A
#
# COMPACT_ATOMS: atom_id res chain seq x y z
N MET A 1 32.04 -37.04 -34.96
CA MET A 1 31.28 -37.46 -33.76
C MET A 1 31.10 -36.22 -32.91
N LEU A 2 29.87 -35.93 -32.49
CA LEU A 2 29.51 -34.77 -31.68
C LEU A 2 29.92 -35.05 -30.22
N ASN A 3 31.13 -34.66 -29.81
CA ASN A 3 31.65 -35.01 -28.48
C ASN A 3 31.91 -33.80 -27.59
N ASP A 4 31.58 -32.59 -28.06
CA ASP A 4 31.81 -31.34 -27.34
C ASP A 4 30.66 -30.35 -27.50
N LEU A 5 30.58 -29.40 -26.56
CA LEU A 5 29.56 -28.34 -26.50
C LEU A 5 29.49 -27.56 -27.82
N LYS A 6 30.64 -27.23 -28.42
CA LYS A 6 30.69 -26.43 -29.65
C LYS A 6 30.02 -27.14 -30.81
N SER A 7 30.29 -28.43 -30.98
CA SER A 7 29.70 -29.21 -32.06
C SER A 7 28.19 -29.43 -31.81
N ALA A 8 27.79 -29.63 -30.56
CA ALA A 8 26.38 -29.75 -30.18
C ALA A 8 25.58 -28.47 -30.47
N LEU A 9 26.11 -27.30 -30.09
CA LEU A 9 25.52 -26.00 -30.41
C LEU A 9 25.45 -25.77 -31.92
N ALA A 10 26.50 -26.10 -32.67
CA ALA A 10 26.48 -26.00 -34.13
C ALA A 10 25.39 -26.88 -34.78
N ALA A 11 25.15 -28.07 -34.24
CA ALA A 11 24.06 -28.95 -34.69
C ALA A 11 22.67 -28.34 -34.38
N LEU A 12 22.51 -27.72 -33.21
CA LEU A 12 21.29 -27.02 -32.81
C LEU A 12 21.02 -25.80 -33.68
N GLU A 13 22.04 -24.98 -33.95
CA GLU A 13 21.95 -23.81 -34.83
C GLU A 13 21.69 -24.20 -36.29
N ALA A 14 22.18 -25.37 -36.73
CA ALA A 14 21.87 -25.93 -38.06
C ALA A 14 20.49 -26.61 -38.13
N HIS A 15 19.65 -26.48 -37.10
CA HIS A 15 18.32 -27.10 -36.99
C HIS A 15 18.32 -28.64 -37.07
N ARG A 16 19.35 -29.31 -36.52
CA ARG A 16 19.51 -30.78 -36.55
C ARG A 16 19.58 -31.40 -35.15
N PRO A 17 18.56 -31.26 -34.31
CA PRO A 17 18.59 -31.76 -32.92
C PRO A 17 18.75 -33.28 -32.85
N GLY A 18 18.30 -34.03 -33.85
CA GLY A 18 18.49 -35.49 -33.92
C GLY A 18 19.94 -35.95 -33.96
N SER A 19 20.89 -35.04 -34.27
CA SER A 19 22.32 -35.38 -34.23
C SER A 19 22.86 -35.54 -32.80
N LEU A 20 22.09 -35.13 -31.79
CA LEU A 20 22.43 -35.23 -30.37
C LEU A 20 21.95 -36.53 -29.72
N LEU A 21 21.15 -37.33 -30.43
CA LEU A 21 20.69 -38.62 -29.92
C LEU A 21 21.88 -39.58 -29.76
N GLY A 22 21.87 -40.35 -28.68
CA GLY A 22 22.97 -41.22 -28.27
C GLY A 22 24.06 -40.52 -27.46
N LEU A 23 24.00 -39.20 -27.28
CA LEU A 23 24.89 -38.50 -26.35
C LEU A 23 24.47 -38.77 -24.90
N ARG A 24 25.48 -38.90 -24.03
CA ARG A 24 25.29 -38.96 -22.59
C ARG A 24 25.11 -37.55 -22.04
N GLU A 25 24.29 -37.39 -21.02
CA GLU A 25 24.32 -36.19 -20.20
C GLU A 25 25.71 -36.03 -19.57
N THR A 26 26.16 -34.79 -19.46
CA THR A 26 27.51 -34.48 -18.99
C THR A 26 27.53 -33.16 -18.23
N GLN A 27 28.72 -32.74 -17.80
CA GLN A 27 28.94 -31.43 -17.20
C GLN A 27 28.46 -30.26 -18.07
N TRP A 28 28.43 -30.41 -19.41
CA TRP A 28 28.04 -29.35 -20.34
C TRP A 28 26.70 -29.62 -21.04
N LEU A 29 26.04 -30.76 -20.83
CA LEU A 29 24.79 -31.16 -21.51
C LEU A 29 23.76 -31.72 -20.52
N ASP A 30 22.54 -31.18 -20.57
CA ASP A 30 21.36 -31.64 -19.82
C ASP A 30 20.15 -31.72 -20.75
N ALA A 31 19.32 -32.73 -20.62
CA ALA A 31 18.11 -32.93 -21.40
C ALA A 31 16.86 -32.98 -20.51
N LYS A 32 15.80 -32.33 -20.97
CA LYS A 32 14.48 -32.32 -20.34
C LYS A 32 13.46 -32.81 -21.36
N SER A 33 12.63 -33.78 -20.97
CA SER A 33 11.62 -34.36 -21.88
C SER A 33 10.48 -33.40 -22.23
N GLY A 34 10.16 -32.46 -21.34
CA GLY A 34 9.06 -31.50 -21.53
C GLY A 34 9.40 -30.09 -21.03
N PRO A 35 8.57 -29.09 -21.38
CA PRO A 35 8.84 -27.69 -21.05
C PRO A 35 8.67 -27.40 -19.56
N TYR A 36 9.47 -26.45 -19.06
CA TYR A 36 9.29 -25.89 -17.72
C TYR A 36 7.90 -25.24 -17.61
N GLN A 37 7.07 -25.72 -16.69
CA GLN A 37 5.72 -25.20 -16.47
C GLN A 37 5.78 -23.92 -15.64
N LEU A 38 6.08 -22.78 -16.26
CA LEU A 38 6.43 -21.52 -15.56
C LEU A 38 5.30 -20.90 -14.71
N ALA A 39 4.09 -21.44 -14.76
CA ALA A 39 3.01 -21.11 -13.82
C ALA A 39 3.16 -21.81 -12.45
N ASP A 40 3.93 -22.91 -12.39
CA ASP A 40 4.29 -23.61 -11.15
C ASP A 40 5.59 -23.01 -10.58
N PRO A 41 5.57 -22.45 -9.35
CA PRO A 41 6.78 -21.98 -8.68
C PRO A 41 7.91 -23.01 -8.62
N ARG A 42 7.61 -24.31 -8.52
CA ARG A 42 8.63 -25.37 -8.50
C ARG A 42 9.37 -25.51 -9.81
N ALA A 43 8.67 -25.36 -10.94
CA ALA A 43 9.30 -25.39 -12.25
C ALA A 43 10.17 -24.15 -12.51
N VAL A 44 9.80 -23.00 -11.92
CA VAL A 44 10.66 -21.79 -11.92
C VAL A 44 11.92 -22.02 -11.08
N GLU A 45 11.78 -22.63 -9.91
CA GLU A 45 12.94 -23.03 -9.07
C GLU A 45 13.85 -24.01 -9.82
N GLU A 46 13.29 -25.00 -10.51
CA GLU A 46 14.07 -25.96 -11.29
C GLU A 46 14.83 -25.31 -12.46
N LEU A 47 14.16 -24.48 -13.28
CA LEU A 47 14.81 -23.73 -14.36
C LEU A 47 15.99 -22.89 -13.84
N THR A 48 15.77 -22.15 -12.77
CA THR A 48 16.77 -21.22 -12.23
C THR A 48 17.92 -21.96 -11.55
N LYS A 49 17.65 -23.09 -10.90
CA LYS A 49 18.64 -24.04 -10.39
C LYS A 49 19.53 -24.57 -11.51
N ASP A 50 18.94 -25.11 -12.58
CA ASP A 50 19.69 -25.73 -13.67
C ASP A 50 20.59 -24.71 -14.37
N VAL A 51 20.06 -23.53 -14.71
CA VAL A 51 20.84 -22.45 -15.36
C VAL A 51 21.97 -21.95 -14.45
N SER A 52 21.71 -21.78 -13.15
CA SER A 52 22.76 -21.35 -12.20
C SER A 52 23.83 -22.42 -12.02
N ALA A 53 23.46 -23.70 -12.03
CA ALA A 53 24.42 -24.80 -11.95
C ALA A 53 25.37 -24.80 -13.14
N PHE A 54 24.86 -24.59 -14.36
CA PHE A 54 25.70 -24.41 -15.54
C PHE A 54 26.58 -23.17 -15.47
N ALA A 55 26.05 -22.04 -14.98
CA ALA A 55 26.83 -20.81 -14.79
C ALA A 55 28.01 -21.02 -13.82
N ASN A 56 27.80 -21.75 -12.73
CA ASN A 56 28.84 -22.13 -11.76
C ASN A 56 29.73 -23.29 -12.24
N GLY A 57 29.28 -24.06 -13.24
CA GLY A 57 29.91 -25.29 -13.71
C GLY A 57 30.77 -25.16 -14.97
N GLY A 58 31.01 -23.93 -15.46
CA GLY A 58 31.83 -23.68 -16.65
C GLY A 58 31.04 -23.53 -17.96
N GLY A 59 29.71 -23.44 -17.88
CA GLY A 59 28.80 -23.30 -19.01
C GLY A 59 28.32 -24.63 -19.61
N GLY A 60 27.38 -24.55 -20.52
CA GLY A 60 26.77 -25.72 -21.17
C GLY A 60 25.48 -25.40 -21.91
N VAL A 61 24.72 -26.44 -22.22
CA VAL A 61 23.44 -26.35 -22.91
C VAL A 61 22.41 -27.26 -22.25
N ILE A 62 21.22 -26.70 -21.98
CA ILE A 62 20.03 -27.45 -21.58
C ILE A 62 19.15 -27.62 -22.82
N ILE A 63 18.71 -28.82 -23.11
CA ILE A 63 17.86 -29.13 -24.26
C ILE A 63 16.52 -29.64 -23.78
N VAL A 64 15.45 -28.99 -24.21
CA VAL A 64 14.09 -29.29 -23.80
C VAL A 64 13.32 -29.86 -24.99
N GLY A 65 12.65 -30.98 -24.78
CA GLY A 65 11.96 -31.76 -25.82
C GLY A 65 12.71 -33.01 -26.27
N ILE A 66 13.70 -33.49 -25.50
CA ILE A 66 14.38 -34.78 -25.72
C ILE A 66 14.22 -35.65 -24.48
N ALA A 67 13.74 -36.88 -24.67
CA ALA A 67 13.67 -37.87 -23.60
C ALA A 67 14.99 -38.62 -23.47
N THR A 68 15.35 -38.97 -22.24
CA THR A 68 16.54 -39.77 -21.93
C THR A 68 16.15 -41.22 -21.61
N ARG A 69 17.12 -42.12 -21.77
CA ARG A 69 17.05 -43.50 -21.27
C ARG A 69 18.27 -43.78 -20.40
N LEU A 70 18.08 -44.56 -19.35
CA LEU A 70 19.17 -44.96 -18.48
C LEU A 70 19.98 -46.10 -19.13
N GLU A 71 21.29 -45.91 -19.28
CA GLU A 71 22.22 -46.92 -19.80
C GLU A 71 23.49 -46.96 -18.95
N HIS A 72 23.72 -48.05 -18.23
CA HIS A 72 24.87 -48.21 -17.31
C HIS A 72 24.99 -47.07 -16.29
N ASP A 73 23.87 -46.71 -15.65
CA ASP A 73 23.74 -45.63 -14.67
C ASP A 73 23.98 -44.21 -15.20
N GLU A 74 24.00 -44.03 -16.53
CA GLU A 74 24.09 -42.72 -17.16
C GLU A 74 22.86 -42.43 -18.02
N GLU A 75 22.38 -41.19 -18.02
CA GLU A 75 21.29 -40.76 -18.89
C GLU A 75 21.80 -40.51 -20.32
N VAL A 76 21.20 -41.19 -21.30
CA VAL A 76 21.51 -41.07 -22.72
C VAL A 76 20.32 -40.49 -23.44
N LEU A 77 20.53 -39.45 -24.24
CA LEU A 77 19.49 -38.84 -25.10
C LEU A 77 18.96 -39.90 -26.08
N ASP A 78 17.68 -40.23 -26.00
CA ASP A 78 17.08 -41.38 -26.68
C ASP A 78 16.29 -40.98 -27.93
N HIS A 79 15.22 -40.21 -27.74
CA HIS A 79 14.36 -39.76 -28.83
C HIS A 79 13.81 -38.36 -28.58
N ILE A 80 13.45 -37.68 -29.68
CA ILE A 80 12.86 -36.34 -29.64
C ILE A 80 11.37 -36.48 -29.33
N VAL A 81 10.92 -35.79 -28.28
CA VAL A 81 9.50 -35.67 -27.90
C VAL A 81 8.81 -34.60 -28.74
N GLY A 82 9.54 -33.52 -29.05
CA GLY A 82 9.01 -32.38 -29.79
C GLY A 82 8.20 -31.45 -28.89
N LEU A 83 8.33 -30.15 -29.12
CA LEU A 83 7.63 -29.11 -28.39
C LEU A 83 6.77 -28.28 -29.33
N ASP A 84 5.59 -27.91 -28.85
CA ASP A 84 4.79 -26.85 -29.45
C ASP A 84 5.37 -25.48 -29.02
N PRO A 85 5.85 -24.64 -29.96
CA PRO A 85 6.39 -23.32 -29.62
C PRO A 85 5.39 -22.41 -28.92
N THR A 86 4.09 -22.62 -29.12
CA THR A 86 3.04 -21.82 -28.46
C THR A 86 2.90 -22.15 -26.97
N ALA A 87 3.34 -23.34 -26.56
CA ALA A 87 3.34 -23.78 -25.16
C ALA A 87 4.55 -23.27 -24.37
N VAL A 88 5.51 -22.59 -25.01
CA VAL A 88 6.76 -22.14 -24.38
C VAL A 88 6.94 -20.64 -24.54
N ASN A 89 6.92 -19.92 -23.42
CA ASN A 89 7.19 -18.49 -23.41
C ASN A 89 8.69 -18.20 -23.20
N VAL A 90 9.42 -18.05 -24.30
CA VAL A 90 10.87 -17.80 -24.30
C VAL A 90 11.25 -16.51 -23.57
N ASP A 91 10.44 -15.45 -23.70
CA ASP A 91 10.73 -14.17 -23.04
C ASP A 91 10.53 -14.25 -21.52
N GLN A 92 9.54 -15.04 -21.09
CA GLN A 92 9.36 -15.34 -19.67
C GLN A 92 10.54 -16.14 -19.10
N ILE A 93 11.08 -17.12 -19.82
CA ILE A 93 12.30 -17.84 -19.42
C ILE A 93 13.46 -16.86 -19.22
N ARG A 94 13.73 -16.00 -20.20
CA ARG A 94 14.81 -14.99 -20.12
C ARG A 94 14.60 -14.03 -18.95
N LYS A 95 13.37 -13.58 -18.73
CA LYS A 95 13.02 -12.68 -17.62
C LYS A 95 13.24 -13.34 -16.27
N LEU A 96 12.81 -14.59 -16.11
CA LEU A 96 12.96 -15.33 -14.85
C LEU A 96 14.43 -15.60 -14.51
N ILE A 97 15.26 -15.97 -15.51
CA ILE A 97 16.71 -16.14 -15.33
C ILE A 97 17.34 -14.86 -14.78
N ARG A 98 17.03 -13.69 -15.37
CA ARG A 98 17.58 -12.39 -14.92
C ARG A 98 17.07 -11.96 -13.54
N GLN A 99 15.82 -12.26 -13.22
CA GLN A 99 15.20 -11.83 -11.97
C GLN A 99 15.57 -12.70 -10.77
N ARG A 100 15.89 -13.98 -10.99
CA ARG A 100 16.02 -14.97 -9.92
C ARG A 100 17.45 -15.37 -9.62
N ILE A 101 18.36 -15.22 -10.59
CA ILE A 101 19.78 -15.57 -10.44
C ILE A 101 20.58 -14.30 -10.16
N THR A 102 21.38 -14.31 -9.10
CA THR A 102 22.22 -13.18 -8.69
C THR A 102 23.70 -13.56 -8.69
N PRO A 103 24.58 -12.84 -9.42
CA PRO A 103 24.24 -11.90 -10.49
C PRO A 103 23.56 -12.63 -11.66
N ALA A 104 22.93 -11.91 -12.59
CA ALA A 104 22.35 -12.53 -13.78
C ALA A 104 23.46 -13.10 -14.69
N PRO A 105 23.41 -14.38 -15.11
CA PRO A 105 24.40 -14.95 -16.03
C PRO A 105 24.43 -14.21 -17.37
N ARG A 106 25.63 -13.88 -17.85
CA ARG A 106 25.84 -13.10 -19.07
C ARG A 106 25.77 -14.00 -20.30
N GLY A 107 25.17 -13.49 -21.38
CA GLY A 107 25.17 -14.15 -22.69
C GLY A 107 24.28 -15.39 -22.82
N VAL A 108 23.38 -15.66 -21.85
CA VAL A 108 22.45 -16.80 -21.95
C VAL A 108 21.56 -16.65 -23.19
N ARG A 109 21.59 -17.66 -24.07
CA ARG A 109 20.79 -17.70 -25.29
C ARG A 109 19.70 -18.75 -25.16
N VAL A 110 18.49 -18.38 -25.55
CA VAL A 110 17.35 -19.29 -25.63
C VAL A 110 16.88 -19.31 -27.07
N GLY A 111 16.90 -20.48 -27.70
CA GLY A 111 16.62 -20.66 -29.13
C GLY A 111 15.89 -21.96 -29.45
N TRP A 112 15.50 -22.09 -30.72
CA TRP A 112 14.76 -23.24 -31.24
C TRP A 112 15.60 -24.00 -32.26
N SER A 113 15.47 -25.33 -32.28
CA SER A 113 16.09 -26.22 -33.27
C SER A 113 15.10 -27.29 -33.74
N GLY A 114 15.22 -27.77 -34.98
CA GLY A 114 14.37 -28.81 -35.56
C GLY A 114 13.19 -28.29 -36.41
N ALA A 115 12.54 -29.22 -37.12
CA ALA A 115 11.36 -28.99 -37.96
C ALA A 115 10.05 -29.26 -37.21
N ASP A 116 8.89 -28.98 -37.83
CA ASP A 116 7.57 -29.25 -37.23
C ASP A 116 7.43 -30.70 -36.75
N GLY A 117 7.03 -30.90 -35.50
CA GLY A 117 6.93 -32.22 -34.86
C GLY A 117 8.21 -32.72 -34.18
N GLU A 118 9.38 -32.14 -34.48
CA GLU A 118 10.69 -32.47 -33.87
C GLU A 118 11.38 -31.24 -33.26
N ARG A 119 10.61 -30.18 -32.99
CA ARG A 119 11.16 -28.93 -32.45
C ARG A 119 11.61 -29.11 -31.00
N VAL A 120 12.81 -28.67 -30.70
CA VAL A 120 13.37 -28.61 -29.34
C VAL A 120 13.76 -27.16 -29.01
N LEU A 121 13.65 -26.82 -27.73
CA LEU A 121 14.18 -25.57 -27.20
C LEU A 121 15.59 -25.85 -26.65
N PHE A 122 16.53 -24.95 -26.87
CA PHE A 122 17.82 -25.01 -26.19
C PHE A 122 18.07 -23.73 -25.40
N ILE A 123 18.69 -23.89 -24.23
CA ILE A 123 19.17 -22.82 -23.37
C ILE A 123 20.69 -22.98 -23.28
N GLU A 124 21.41 -22.17 -24.02
CA GLU A 124 22.87 -22.09 -23.97
C GLU A 124 23.28 -21.13 -22.85
N VAL A 125 24.07 -21.65 -21.92
CA VAL A 125 24.68 -20.89 -20.82
C VAL A 125 26.18 -20.80 -21.10
N PRO A 126 26.72 -19.65 -21.54
CA PRO A 126 28.15 -19.52 -21.77
C PRO A 126 28.95 -19.68 -20.49
N ALA A 127 30.22 -20.05 -20.62
CA ALA A 127 31.17 -20.01 -19.51
C ALA A 127 31.20 -18.60 -18.88
N GLN A 128 31.02 -18.53 -17.57
CA GLN A 128 31.06 -17.29 -16.81
C GLN A 128 32.45 -17.06 -16.23
N ALA A 129 32.71 -15.85 -15.72
CA ALA A 129 33.97 -15.54 -15.07
C ALA A 129 34.16 -16.42 -13.82
N ALA A 130 35.34 -17.06 -13.69
CA ALA A 130 35.61 -18.06 -12.66
C ALA A 130 35.64 -17.49 -11.22
N ASP A 131 35.67 -16.17 -11.08
CA ASP A 131 35.63 -15.43 -9.81
C ASP A 131 34.20 -15.04 -9.40
N THR A 132 33.19 -15.40 -10.18
CA THR A 132 31.79 -15.03 -9.95
C THR A 132 30.97 -16.26 -9.56
N LEU A 133 30.34 -16.21 -8.37
CA LEU A 133 29.37 -17.21 -7.95
C LEU A 133 27.95 -16.75 -8.27
N PHE A 134 27.17 -17.65 -8.87
CA PHE A 134 25.77 -17.45 -9.22
C PHE A 134 24.88 -18.09 -8.17
N VAL A 135 24.03 -17.29 -7.55
CA VAL A 135 23.24 -17.69 -6.39
C VAL A 135 21.74 -17.50 -6.59
N LEU A 136 20.95 -18.25 -5.82
CA LEU A 136 19.50 -18.27 -5.82
C LEU A 136 18.96 -18.05 -4.41
N PRO A 137 17.72 -17.56 -4.24
CA PRO A 137 17.01 -17.68 -2.97
C PRO A 137 16.88 -19.15 -2.56
N ALA A 138 17.13 -19.47 -1.29
CA ALA A 138 17.06 -20.87 -0.84
C ALA A 138 15.61 -21.41 -0.92
N PRO A 139 15.41 -22.67 -1.36
CA PRO A 139 14.08 -23.28 -1.36
C PRO A 139 13.57 -23.45 0.08
N VAL A 140 12.46 -22.79 0.44
CA VAL A 140 11.89 -22.80 1.81
C VAL A 140 10.92 -23.96 2.08
N GLY A 141 10.83 -24.94 1.17
CA GLY A 141 9.97 -26.14 1.33
C GLY A 141 8.46 -25.89 1.26
N LYS A 142 8.00 -24.62 1.25
CA LYS A 142 6.61 -24.21 0.96
C LYS A 142 6.59 -23.31 -0.29
N PRO A 143 5.76 -23.60 -1.30
CA PRO A 143 5.64 -22.77 -2.50
C PRO A 143 5.15 -21.36 -2.14
N GLY A 144 5.82 -20.31 -2.65
CA GLY A 144 5.23 -18.97 -2.79
C GLY A 144 5.82 -17.80 -2.00
N ALA A 145 6.86 -17.97 -1.18
CA ALA A 145 7.54 -16.83 -0.54
C ALA A 145 9.03 -17.09 -0.32
N PRO A 146 9.89 -16.90 -1.33
CA PRO A 146 11.33 -17.00 -1.15
C PRO A 146 11.80 -15.96 -0.14
N ARG A 147 12.58 -16.41 0.84
CA ARG A 147 13.18 -15.58 1.87
C ARG A 147 14.46 -14.95 1.30
N GLN A 148 14.45 -13.62 1.13
CA GLN A 148 15.59 -12.87 0.59
C GLN A 148 16.85 -12.95 1.47
N ASP A 149 16.70 -13.36 2.73
CA ASP A 149 17.77 -13.56 3.71
C ASP A 149 18.45 -14.93 3.63
N THR A 150 18.03 -15.79 2.68
CA THR A 150 18.59 -17.14 2.52
C THR A 150 19.09 -17.37 1.09
N VAL A 151 20.34 -17.81 0.97
CA VAL A 151 21.03 -18.03 -0.30
C VAL A 151 21.37 -19.51 -0.49
N ALA A 152 21.19 -20.00 -1.72
CA ALA A 152 21.62 -21.31 -2.17
C ALA A 152 22.53 -21.16 -3.40
N VAL A 153 23.56 -22.00 -3.50
CA VAL A 153 24.53 -22.00 -4.60
C VAL A 153 24.49 -23.37 -5.27
N PRO A 154 23.82 -23.53 -6.41
CA PRO A 154 23.81 -24.80 -7.13
C PRO A 154 25.14 -24.98 -7.88
N MET A 155 25.74 -26.15 -7.72
CA MET A 155 26.99 -26.54 -8.38
C MET A 155 26.70 -27.73 -9.29
N ARG A 156 27.24 -27.67 -10.51
CA ARG A 156 27.19 -28.79 -11.45
C ARG A 156 28.47 -29.62 -11.32
N ASP A 157 28.30 -30.93 -11.14
CA ASP A 157 29.39 -31.91 -11.10
C ASP A 157 28.96 -33.16 -11.88
N GLY A 158 29.61 -33.40 -13.02
CA GLY A 158 29.14 -34.39 -14.00
C GLY A 158 27.73 -34.06 -14.53
N ASP A 159 26.87 -35.07 -14.60
CA ASP A 159 25.45 -34.94 -14.93
C ASP A 159 24.58 -34.48 -13.74
N SER A 160 25.16 -34.39 -12.53
CA SER A 160 24.44 -34.06 -11.32
C SER A 160 24.52 -32.57 -10.95
N THR A 161 23.46 -32.07 -10.30
CA THR A 161 23.45 -30.75 -9.67
C THR A 161 23.25 -30.89 -8.16
N HIS A 162 24.19 -30.39 -7.38
CA HIS A 162 24.12 -30.39 -5.91
C HIS A 162 24.16 -28.97 -5.36
N TRP A 163 23.74 -28.81 -4.11
CA TRP A 163 23.82 -27.53 -3.40
C TRP A 163 25.16 -27.42 -2.68
N LEU A 164 25.85 -26.29 -2.84
CA LEU A 164 27.04 -26.00 -2.06
C LEU A 164 26.69 -26.04 -0.55
N PRO A 165 27.39 -26.83 0.27
CA PRO A 165 27.08 -26.94 1.69
C PRO A 165 27.18 -25.60 2.42
N ARG A 166 26.32 -25.38 3.43
CA ARG A 166 26.33 -24.16 4.26
C ARG A 166 27.71 -23.86 4.85
N ALA A 167 28.48 -24.89 5.21
CA ALA A 167 29.83 -24.73 5.74
C ALA A 167 30.78 -24.11 4.71
N GLU A 168 30.68 -24.50 3.44
CA GLU A 168 31.51 -23.97 2.36
C GLU A 168 31.08 -22.55 1.98
N ILE A 169 29.78 -22.26 1.93
CA ILE A 169 29.27 -20.89 1.79
C ILE A 169 29.81 -20.00 2.90
N GLN A 170 29.78 -20.46 4.16
CA GLN A 170 30.32 -19.72 5.30
C GLN A 170 31.84 -19.52 5.19
N GLN A 171 32.58 -20.52 4.71
CA GLN A 171 34.03 -20.42 4.51
C GLN A 171 34.39 -19.38 3.45
N LEU A 172 33.65 -19.35 2.32
CA LEU A 172 33.80 -18.37 1.25
C LEU A 172 33.50 -16.96 1.75
N LEU A 173 32.39 -16.77 2.48
CA LEU A 173 32.04 -15.48 3.09
C LEU A 173 33.11 -15.04 4.09
N SER A 174 33.60 -15.96 4.93
CA SER A 174 34.66 -15.66 5.89
C SER A 174 35.99 -15.33 5.22
N ALA A 175 36.29 -15.94 4.07
CA ALA A 175 37.47 -15.61 3.28
C ALA A 175 37.37 -14.20 2.71
N GLY A 176 36.20 -13.82 2.18
CA GLY A 176 35.90 -12.45 1.77
C GLY A 176 36.07 -11.47 2.93
N ILE A 177 35.43 -11.72 4.08
CA ILE A 177 35.55 -10.89 5.29
C ILE A 177 37.00 -10.78 5.79
N ARG A 178 37.80 -11.85 5.71
CA ARG A 178 39.23 -11.78 6.08
C ARG A 178 40.03 -10.92 5.11
N ALA A 179 39.67 -10.90 3.83
CA ALA A 179 40.35 -10.14 2.81
C ALA A 179 39.95 -8.65 2.82
N SER A 180 38.68 -8.33 3.10
CA SER A 180 38.13 -6.96 2.99
C SER A 180 37.65 -6.35 4.31
N GLY A 181 37.68 -7.11 5.42
CA GLY A 181 37.05 -6.74 6.68
C GLY A 181 35.54 -7.05 6.71
N MET A 182 34.91 -7.01 7.89
CA MET A 182 33.44 -7.00 7.95
C MET A 182 32.95 -5.66 7.39
N PRO A 183 32.11 -5.66 6.34
CA PRO A 183 31.62 -4.40 5.78
C PRO A 183 30.73 -3.70 6.82
N THR A 184 31.04 -2.43 7.11
CA THR A 184 30.08 -1.53 7.76
C THR A 184 28.92 -1.27 6.81
N ALA A 185 27.75 -0.81 7.30
CA ALA A 185 26.63 -0.46 6.42
C ALA A 185 27.04 0.51 5.30
N GLN A 186 27.93 1.46 5.64
CA GLN A 186 28.50 2.44 4.71
C GLN A 186 29.45 1.81 3.69
N ALA A 187 30.31 0.87 4.11
CA ALA A 187 31.18 0.12 3.21
C ALA A 187 30.41 -0.84 2.31
N LEU A 188 29.27 -1.38 2.77
CA LEU A 188 28.39 -2.22 1.97
C LEU A 188 27.71 -1.38 0.87
N THR A 189 27.27 -0.17 1.19
CA THR A 189 26.73 0.78 0.20
C THR A 189 27.80 1.18 -0.83
N GLU A 190 29.04 1.41 -0.39
CA GLU A 190 30.17 1.69 -1.30
C GLU A 190 30.51 0.49 -2.18
N LEU A 191 30.55 -0.73 -1.63
CA LEU A 191 30.79 -1.96 -2.38
C LEU A 191 29.68 -2.24 -3.40
N VAL A 192 28.42 -1.98 -3.05
CA VAL A 192 27.31 -2.06 -4.01
C VAL A 192 27.50 -1.01 -5.12
N ARG A 193 27.88 0.22 -4.78
CA ARG A 193 28.17 1.28 -5.75
C ARG A 193 29.36 0.94 -6.66
N GLN A 194 30.40 0.35 -6.09
CA GLN A 194 31.62 -0.04 -6.79
C GLN A 194 31.40 -1.28 -7.66
N ALA A 195 30.66 -2.30 -7.20
CA ALA A 195 30.27 -3.45 -8.00
C ALA A 195 29.34 -3.07 -9.17
N VAL A 196 28.48 -2.05 -8.98
CA VAL A 196 27.69 -1.44 -10.06
C VAL A 196 28.59 -0.67 -11.04
N SER A 197 29.69 -0.07 -10.57
CA SER A 197 30.66 0.66 -11.39
C SER A 197 31.64 -0.26 -12.16
N GLU A 198 32.05 -1.38 -11.58
CA GLU A 198 33.00 -2.36 -12.13
C GLU A 198 32.37 -3.31 -13.16
N ALA A 199 31.04 -3.28 -13.33
CA ALA A 199 30.32 -4.07 -14.35
C ALA A 199 30.70 -3.73 -15.81
N GLY A 200 31.58 -2.75 -16.03
CA GLY A 200 32.22 -2.41 -17.30
C GLY A 200 31.47 -1.34 -18.09
N PRO A 201 32.15 -0.39 -18.76
CA PRO A 201 31.53 0.67 -19.55
C PRO A 201 31.07 0.11 -20.90
N GLY A 202 29.95 -0.61 -20.91
CA GLY A 202 29.21 -0.93 -22.12
C GLY A 202 28.18 0.17 -22.38
N ALA A 203 28.54 1.18 -23.17
CA ALA A 203 27.68 2.28 -23.66
C ALA A 203 26.76 2.90 -22.58
N GLY A 204 27.08 4.10 -22.09
CA GLY A 204 26.29 4.82 -21.08
C GLY A 204 24.79 4.61 -21.25
N LEU A 205 24.14 4.21 -20.15
CA LEU A 205 22.70 3.91 -20.11
C LEU A 205 21.95 5.08 -20.74
N ARG A 206 21.10 4.79 -21.72
CA ARG A 206 20.33 5.85 -22.40
C ARG A 206 19.05 6.16 -21.64
N VAL A 207 18.60 7.40 -21.74
CA VAL A 207 17.28 7.78 -21.26
C VAL A 207 16.21 6.93 -21.96
N GLY A 208 15.39 6.25 -21.17
CA GLY A 208 14.34 5.33 -21.62
C GLY A 208 14.80 3.91 -21.95
N GLN A 209 16.10 3.60 -21.86
CA GLN A 209 16.62 2.24 -22.03
C GLN A 209 15.99 1.31 -20.99
N GLY A 210 15.31 0.25 -21.43
CA GLY A 210 14.53 -0.67 -20.57
C GLY A 210 13.03 -0.64 -20.90
N LEU A 211 12.55 0.44 -21.51
CA LEU A 211 11.17 0.61 -21.99
C LEU A 211 11.15 1.08 -23.46
N PRO A 212 11.37 0.18 -24.45
CA PRO A 212 11.47 0.56 -25.87
C PRO A 212 10.27 1.36 -26.38
N ASP A 213 9.06 1.02 -25.94
CA ASP A 213 7.81 1.68 -26.37
C ASP A 213 7.65 3.10 -25.79
N ARG A 214 8.46 3.46 -24.78
CA ARG A 214 8.41 4.74 -24.07
C ARG A 214 9.71 5.53 -24.21
N GLU A 215 10.75 4.97 -24.79
CA GLU A 215 12.09 5.57 -24.90
C GLU A 215 12.06 6.97 -25.52
N ARG A 216 11.29 7.15 -26.60
CA ARG A 216 11.16 8.46 -27.27
C ARG A 216 10.52 9.53 -26.40
N GLU A 217 9.49 9.17 -25.64
CA GLU A 217 8.80 10.13 -24.76
C GLU A 217 9.69 10.49 -23.56
N MET A 218 10.36 9.51 -22.96
CA MET A 218 11.29 9.74 -21.86
C MET A 218 12.45 10.64 -22.28
N ARG A 219 13.00 10.44 -23.48
CA ARG A 219 14.05 11.32 -24.01
C ARG A 219 13.56 12.75 -24.21
N ALA A 220 12.37 12.93 -24.79
CA ALA A 220 11.78 14.26 -24.96
C ALA A 220 11.52 14.96 -23.61
N ALA A 221 11.08 14.21 -22.60
CA ALA A 221 10.90 14.74 -21.25
C ALA A 221 12.23 15.14 -20.59
N TYR A 222 13.27 14.31 -20.74
CA TYR A 222 14.61 14.60 -20.25
C TYR A 222 15.17 15.88 -20.88
N GLU A 223 15.06 16.03 -22.20
CA GLU A 223 15.50 17.23 -22.93
C GLU A 223 14.76 18.49 -22.45
N GLN A 224 13.46 18.39 -22.13
CA GLN A 224 12.69 19.52 -21.60
C GLN A 224 13.05 19.90 -20.16
N LEU A 225 13.69 19.00 -19.42
CA LEU A 225 14.10 19.19 -18.02
C LEU A 225 15.62 19.33 -17.87
N ALA A 226 16.38 19.44 -18.96
CA ALA A 226 17.84 19.48 -18.93
C ALA A 226 18.39 20.63 -18.05
N ASP A 227 17.72 21.78 -18.06
CA ASP A 227 18.09 22.95 -17.25
C ASP A 227 17.99 22.73 -15.73
N ALA A 228 17.42 21.60 -15.29
CA ALA A 228 17.34 21.21 -13.88
C ALA A 228 18.63 20.58 -13.32
N GLY A 229 19.67 20.40 -14.14
CA GLY A 229 20.90 19.71 -13.74
C GLY A 229 20.73 18.19 -13.67
N LEU A 230 19.89 17.63 -14.55
CA LEU A 230 19.73 16.19 -14.72
C LEU A 230 21.02 15.61 -15.31
N GLY A 231 21.68 14.71 -14.58
CA GLY A 231 22.83 13.97 -15.07
C GLY A 231 22.44 12.69 -15.81
N GLU A 232 23.44 11.83 -16.03
CA GLU A 232 23.25 10.57 -16.76
C GLU A 232 22.38 9.54 -16.01
N PRO A 233 21.69 8.64 -16.72
CA PRO A 233 20.99 7.52 -16.09
C PRO A 233 21.89 6.61 -15.27
N THR A 234 21.42 6.26 -14.06
CA THR A 234 22.09 5.32 -13.16
C THR A 234 21.51 3.90 -13.26
N GLY A 235 20.34 3.76 -13.89
CA GLY A 235 19.65 2.49 -14.12
C GLY A 235 18.84 2.46 -15.41
N GLU A 236 18.37 1.26 -15.78
CA GLU A 236 17.38 1.11 -16.85
C GLU A 236 16.05 1.73 -16.41
N ALA A 237 15.35 2.35 -17.35
CA ALA A 237 13.97 2.78 -17.17
C ALA A 237 13.07 1.58 -16.87
N TRP A 238 12.12 1.78 -15.97
CA TRP A 238 11.21 0.76 -15.49
C TRP A 238 9.79 1.29 -15.41
N ALA A 239 8.82 0.39 -15.55
CA ALA A 239 7.41 0.73 -15.56
C ALA A 239 6.78 0.45 -14.19
N GLN A 240 5.92 1.37 -13.76
CA GLN A 240 5.09 1.21 -12.58
C GLN A 240 3.63 1.47 -12.92
N GLY A 241 2.86 0.40 -13.09
CA GLY A 241 1.53 0.50 -13.69
C GLY A 241 1.63 1.15 -15.07
N ALA A 242 1.01 2.33 -15.24
CA ALA A 242 1.07 3.10 -16.48
C ALA A 242 2.23 4.12 -16.53
N ALA A 243 2.94 4.34 -15.41
CA ALA A 243 4.02 5.30 -15.34
C ALA A 243 5.35 4.71 -15.84
N ALA A 244 6.18 5.55 -16.47
CA ALA A 244 7.55 5.23 -16.83
C ALA A 244 8.52 6.05 -15.96
N LEU A 245 9.51 5.38 -15.39
CA LEU A 245 10.40 5.90 -14.37
C LEU A 245 11.85 5.60 -14.72
N GLN A 246 12.77 6.50 -14.38
CA GLN A 246 14.21 6.23 -14.50
C GLN A 246 15.01 7.06 -13.50
N ASP A 247 15.95 6.40 -12.83
CA ASP A 247 16.89 7.02 -11.91
C ASP A 247 18.05 7.67 -12.69
N LEU A 248 18.39 8.89 -12.29
CA LEU A 248 19.40 9.75 -12.88
C LEU A 248 20.34 10.24 -11.78
N ARG A 249 21.64 10.39 -12.08
CA ARG A 249 22.54 11.11 -11.17
C ARG A 249 22.33 12.62 -11.31
N HIS A 250 22.84 13.39 -10.36
CA HIS A 250 22.98 14.82 -10.53
C HIS A 250 24.18 15.14 -11.42
N GLU A 251 24.17 16.25 -12.18
CA GLU A 251 25.35 16.68 -12.95
C GLU A 251 26.55 17.07 -12.07
N VAL A 252 26.25 17.63 -10.89
CA VAL A 252 27.22 18.00 -9.86
C VAL A 252 27.43 16.84 -8.89
N ASP A 253 28.65 16.34 -8.77
CA ASP A 253 29.01 15.29 -7.82
C ASP A 253 28.72 15.73 -6.37
N GLY A 254 28.06 14.87 -5.61
CA GLY A 254 27.70 15.10 -4.20
C GLY A 254 26.31 15.69 -3.98
N GLU A 255 25.64 16.18 -5.04
CA GLU A 255 24.23 16.57 -5.01
C GLU A 255 23.32 15.33 -5.14
N PRO A 256 22.09 15.38 -4.60
CA PRO A 256 21.14 14.27 -4.67
C PRO A 256 20.73 13.98 -6.12
N GLY A 257 20.58 12.69 -6.46
CA GLY A 257 20.11 12.27 -7.77
C GLY A 257 18.66 12.67 -8.07
N TRP A 258 18.18 12.27 -9.23
CA TRP A 258 16.82 12.54 -9.70
C TRP A 258 16.10 11.28 -10.12
N VAL A 259 14.77 11.30 -10.04
CA VAL A 259 13.91 10.31 -10.67
C VAL A 259 13.05 11.03 -11.71
N LEU A 260 13.24 10.67 -12.98
CA LEU A 260 12.39 11.14 -14.06
C LEU A 260 11.10 10.31 -14.06
N CYS A 261 9.95 10.98 -13.98
CA CYS A 261 8.63 10.35 -13.87
C CYS A 261 7.68 10.86 -14.95
N LEU A 262 7.17 9.91 -15.75
CA LEU A 262 6.20 10.15 -16.80
C LEU A 262 4.94 9.37 -16.52
N VAL A 263 3.83 10.08 -16.32
CA VAL A 263 2.50 9.50 -16.16
C VAL A 263 1.64 9.90 -17.37
N PRO A 264 0.97 8.96 -18.06
CA PRO A 264 0.15 9.29 -19.22
C PRO A 264 -0.87 10.39 -18.95
N GLY A 265 -0.92 11.38 -19.84
CA GLY A 265 -1.82 12.53 -19.72
C GLY A 265 -1.41 13.60 -18.69
N ARG A 266 -0.21 13.49 -18.09
CA ARG A 266 0.35 14.49 -17.17
C ARG A 266 1.65 15.06 -17.72
N PRO A 267 2.01 16.32 -17.39
CA PRO A 267 3.33 16.85 -17.72
C PRO A 267 4.43 16.03 -17.02
N PRO A 268 5.60 15.81 -17.66
CA PRO A 268 6.74 15.13 -17.04
C PRO A 268 7.24 15.85 -15.78
N VAL A 269 7.79 15.09 -14.85
CA VAL A 269 8.38 15.64 -13.62
C VAL A 269 9.72 14.97 -13.30
N ALA A 270 10.70 15.74 -12.88
CA ALA A 270 11.90 15.23 -12.23
C ALA A 270 11.80 15.45 -10.71
N VAL A 271 11.99 14.41 -9.93
CA VAL A 271 11.88 14.43 -8.47
C VAL A 271 13.24 14.18 -7.86
N ALA A 272 13.70 15.05 -6.98
CA ALA A 272 14.94 14.82 -6.26
C ALA A 272 14.84 13.51 -5.45
N GLU A 273 15.89 12.70 -5.49
CA GLU A 273 15.94 11.36 -4.91
C GLU A 273 15.47 11.31 -3.44
N PRO A 274 15.87 12.23 -2.53
CA PRO A 274 15.39 12.22 -1.14
C PRO A 274 13.86 12.35 -1.02
N VAL A 275 13.24 13.16 -1.89
CA VAL A 275 11.79 13.35 -1.91
C VAL A 275 11.10 12.13 -2.52
N TRP A 276 11.68 11.56 -3.58
CA TRP A 276 11.18 10.31 -4.17
C TRP A 276 11.18 9.16 -3.15
N GLN A 277 12.27 9.00 -2.39
CA GLN A 277 12.35 8.00 -1.32
C GLN A 277 11.30 8.24 -0.24
N ALA A 278 10.97 9.49 0.09
CA ALA A 278 9.90 9.79 1.04
C ALA A 278 8.51 9.36 0.52
N ILE A 279 8.24 9.54 -0.78
CA ILE A 279 7.01 9.05 -1.42
C ILE A 279 6.93 7.52 -1.33
N VAL A 280 8.01 6.83 -1.74
CA VAL A 280 8.07 5.36 -1.72
C VAL A 280 7.94 4.82 -0.29
N GLU A 281 8.67 5.38 0.68
CA GLU A 281 8.62 4.92 2.07
C GLU A 281 7.24 5.09 2.70
N THR A 282 6.51 6.15 2.33
CA THR A 282 5.13 6.36 2.75
C THR A 282 4.22 5.22 2.26
N GLY A 283 4.36 4.81 1.00
CA GLY A 283 3.53 3.76 0.40
C GLY A 283 3.87 2.34 0.88
N ARG A 284 5.11 2.08 1.32
CA ARG A 284 5.55 0.75 1.80
C ARG A 284 4.74 0.25 3.00
N ARG A 285 4.11 1.16 3.74
CA ARG A 285 3.31 0.86 4.94
C ARG A 285 1.90 0.40 4.61
N ALA A 286 1.51 0.42 3.34
CA ALA A 286 0.24 -0.14 2.89
C ALA A 286 0.19 -1.67 3.09
N PRO A 287 -0.96 -2.23 3.49
CA PRO A 287 -1.09 -3.64 3.78
C PRO A 287 -0.97 -4.51 2.51
N GLY A 288 -0.46 -5.72 2.67
CA GLY A 288 -0.44 -6.74 1.61
C GLY A 288 0.80 -6.76 0.72
N GLY A 289 1.88 -6.06 1.10
CA GLY A 289 3.11 -6.02 0.30
C GLY A 289 2.90 -5.43 -1.10
N GLN A 290 1.86 -4.60 -1.24
CA GLN A 290 1.55 -3.91 -2.49
C GLN A 290 2.69 -2.96 -2.85
N ASP A 291 2.77 -2.68 -4.14
CA ASP A 291 3.67 -1.66 -4.65
C ASP A 291 3.42 -0.31 -3.96
N PRO A 292 4.45 0.33 -3.37
CA PRO A 292 4.28 1.59 -2.67
C PRO A 292 3.60 2.67 -3.51
N LEU A 293 3.92 2.76 -4.79
CA LEU A 293 3.37 3.77 -5.69
C LEU A 293 1.95 3.43 -6.14
N ALA A 294 1.56 2.15 -6.12
CA ALA A 294 0.16 1.76 -6.29
C ALA A 294 -0.70 2.22 -5.10
N ALA A 295 -0.13 2.36 -3.90
CA ALA A 295 -0.83 2.89 -2.74
C ALA A 295 -0.95 4.42 -2.78
N VAL A 296 0.18 5.14 -2.78
CA VAL A 296 0.20 6.61 -2.63
C VAL A 296 0.06 7.39 -3.94
N GLY A 297 0.33 6.77 -5.08
CA GLY A 297 0.29 7.40 -6.39
C GLY A 297 1.61 8.10 -6.77
N PHE A 298 1.50 9.00 -7.74
CA PHE A 298 2.62 9.73 -8.33
C PHE A 298 2.46 11.24 -8.11
N PRO A 299 3.55 12.02 -8.20
CA PRO A 299 3.47 13.48 -8.16
C PRO A 299 2.44 14.05 -9.12
N ARG A 300 1.68 15.02 -8.63
CA ARG A 300 0.68 15.77 -9.39
C ARG A 300 1.19 17.19 -9.60
N ALA A 301 1.14 17.64 -10.85
CA ALA A 301 1.49 19.01 -11.18
C ALA A 301 0.57 20.01 -10.44
N PRO A 302 1.12 21.16 -10.00
CA PRO A 302 0.31 22.24 -9.46
C PRO A 302 -0.80 22.64 -10.45
N ALA A 303 -1.93 23.12 -9.92
CA ALA A 303 -3.06 23.52 -10.75
C ALA A 303 -2.65 24.57 -11.79
N GLY A 304 -3.00 24.34 -13.06
CA GLY A 304 -2.67 25.22 -14.18
C GLY A 304 -1.30 24.95 -14.82
N THR A 305 -0.49 24.04 -14.28
CA THR A 305 0.80 23.66 -14.86
C THR A 305 0.61 22.56 -15.91
N ASN A 306 0.83 22.92 -17.18
CA ASN A 306 0.88 21.98 -18.30
C ASN A 306 2.30 21.76 -18.85
N ALA A 307 3.30 22.42 -18.24
CA ALA A 307 4.70 22.30 -18.61
C ALA A 307 5.42 21.30 -17.69
N PRO A 308 6.54 20.71 -18.15
CA PRO A 308 7.43 19.94 -17.30
C PRO A 308 7.90 20.75 -16.09
N TRP A 309 8.14 20.07 -14.97
CA TRP A 309 8.49 20.73 -13.72
C TRP A 309 9.39 19.85 -12.86
N VAL A 310 9.96 20.45 -11.81
CA VAL A 310 10.90 19.79 -10.91
C VAL A 310 10.40 19.86 -9.47
N ILE A 311 10.69 18.81 -8.71
CA ILE A 311 10.52 18.79 -7.25
C ILE A 311 11.93 18.74 -6.63
N PRO A 312 12.45 19.87 -6.11
CA PRO A 312 13.80 19.94 -5.57
C PRO A 312 13.93 19.20 -4.23
N ALA A 313 15.17 18.95 -3.80
CA ALA A 313 15.46 18.22 -2.56
C ALA A 313 14.98 18.92 -1.28
N ASP A 314 14.84 20.25 -1.32
CA ASP A 314 14.33 21.09 -0.21
C ASP A 314 12.80 21.27 -0.24
N ALA A 315 12.11 20.59 -1.15
CA ALA A 315 10.65 20.61 -1.21
C ALA A 315 10.06 20.18 0.13
N LEU A 316 9.11 20.98 0.64
CA LEU A 316 8.39 20.68 1.88
C LEU A 316 7.05 20.01 1.64
N ARG A 317 6.56 20.00 0.39
CA ARG A 317 5.22 19.58 0.02
C ARG A 317 5.23 18.97 -1.39
N VAL A 318 4.52 17.86 -1.55
CA VAL A 318 4.31 17.19 -2.84
C VAL A 318 2.87 16.71 -2.93
N ASP A 319 2.12 17.23 -3.89
CA ASP A 319 0.79 16.70 -4.21
C ASP A 319 0.94 15.36 -4.93
N LEU A 320 0.15 14.36 -4.52
CA LEU A 320 0.18 13.00 -5.04
C LEU A 320 -1.20 12.58 -5.54
N ASP A 321 -1.25 11.79 -6.61
CA ASP A 321 -2.49 11.25 -7.16
C ASP A 321 -2.27 10.00 -8.02
N GLY A 322 -3.32 9.21 -8.21
CA GLY A 322 -3.33 8.00 -9.06
C GLY A 322 -3.10 6.68 -8.31
N GLY A 323 -2.88 6.74 -6.99
CA GLY A 323 -2.81 5.55 -6.12
C GLY A 323 -4.17 5.15 -5.54
N ALA A 324 -4.25 3.97 -4.93
CA ALA A 324 -5.44 3.46 -4.25
C ALA A 324 -5.88 4.33 -3.06
N TRP A 325 -4.96 5.10 -2.48
CA TRP A 325 -5.28 6.08 -1.44
C TRP A 325 -6.03 7.30 -2.01
N GLY A 326 -5.95 7.51 -3.32
CA GLY A 326 -6.48 8.64 -4.06
C GLY A 326 -5.66 9.92 -3.86
N PRO A 327 -6.21 11.09 -4.22
CA PRO A 327 -5.49 12.36 -4.14
C PRO A 327 -5.07 12.69 -2.71
N GLY A 328 -3.83 13.12 -2.54
CA GLY A 328 -3.27 13.47 -1.25
C GLY A 328 -2.08 14.42 -1.36
N LEU A 329 -1.55 14.80 -0.21
CA LEU A 329 -0.41 15.68 -0.05
C LEU A 329 0.60 14.99 0.86
N LEU A 330 1.84 14.89 0.41
CA LEU A 330 2.97 14.56 1.27
C LEU A 330 3.61 15.85 1.77
N ALA A 331 3.63 16.04 3.09
CA ALA A 331 4.19 17.23 3.74
C ALA A 331 5.36 16.84 4.66
N CYS A 332 6.48 17.56 4.53
CA CYS A 332 7.65 17.43 5.39
C CYS A 332 7.53 18.41 6.56
N SER A 333 7.56 17.89 7.78
CA SER A 333 7.88 18.74 8.92
C SER A 333 9.34 19.19 8.79
N GLY A 334 9.68 20.42 9.17
CA GLY A 334 11.05 20.96 9.07
C GLY A 334 12.16 20.18 9.81
N ARG A 335 11.84 19.02 10.40
CA ARG A 335 12.76 18.03 10.97
C ARG A 335 12.99 16.81 10.07
N GLY A 336 12.56 16.85 8.80
CA GLY A 336 12.73 15.76 7.83
C GLY A 336 11.69 14.63 7.93
N VAL A 337 10.65 14.77 8.75
CA VAL A 337 9.59 13.76 8.86
C VAL A 337 8.49 14.07 7.87
N TRP A 338 8.36 13.21 6.86
CA TRP A 338 7.31 13.26 5.83
C TRP A 338 6.03 12.57 6.29
N ARG A 339 4.89 13.18 5.96
CA ARG A 339 3.56 12.65 6.29
C ARG A 339 2.60 12.86 5.15
N TRP A 340 1.86 11.80 4.86
CA TRP A 340 0.78 11.86 3.90
C TRP A 340 -0.52 12.31 4.55
N GLN A 341 -1.24 13.16 3.83
CA GLN A 341 -2.55 13.67 4.21
C GLN A 341 -3.49 13.55 3.01
N PRO A 342 -4.71 13.01 3.18
CA PRO A 342 -5.66 12.96 2.08
C PRO A 342 -6.16 14.37 1.72
N LEU A 343 -6.40 14.61 0.43
CA LEU A 343 -7.23 15.75 0.05
C LEU A 343 -8.70 15.46 0.39
N PRO A 344 -9.44 16.41 0.98
CA PRO A 344 -10.82 16.20 1.38
C PRO A 344 -11.70 15.68 0.23
N ARG A 345 -12.47 14.62 0.51
CA ARG A 345 -13.49 14.08 -0.41
C ARG A 345 -14.67 13.51 0.36
N PHE A 346 -15.84 13.58 -0.26
CA PHE A 346 -17.10 13.09 0.29
C PHE A 346 -17.58 11.84 -0.45
N SER A 347 -18.23 10.94 0.28
CA SER A 347 -18.81 9.70 -0.23
C SER A 347 -20.06 9.34 0.58
N LEU A 348 -21.04 8.72 -0.05
CA LEU A 348 -22.22 8.18 0.64
C LEU A 348 -22.02 6.71 1.08
N ASN A 349 -20.91 6.10 0.68
CA ASN A 349 -20.58 4.73 1.07
C ASN A 349 -20.15 4.70 2.53
N GLN A 350 -20.86 3.90 3.33
CA GLN A 350 -20.56 3.68 4.75
C GLN A 350 -19.61 2.48 4.91
N GLY A 351 -18.68 2.58 5.85
CA GLY A 351 -17.75 1.52 6.20
C GLY A 351 -18.40 0.41 7.02
N ARG A 352 -17.69 -0.70 7.19
CA ARG A 352 -18.18 -1.86 7.98
C ARG A 352 -18.39 -1.52 9.45
N SER A 353 -17.67 -0.53 9.96
CA SER A 353 -17.70 -0.11 11.36
C SER A 353 -18.84 0.87 11.65
N ALA A 354 -19.65 1.27 10.65
CA ALA A 354 -20.69 2.29 10.78
C ALA A 354 -21.66 2.05 11.95
N ASP A 355 -21.93 0.78 12.28
CA ASP A 355 -22.85 0.36 13.36
C ASP A 355 -22.12 -0.19 14.61
N ILE A 356 -20.80 -0.06 14.69
CA ILE A 356 -20.05 -0.55 15.85
C ILE A 356 -20.55 0.14 17.13
N GLY A 357 -20.74 -0.62 18.21
CA GLY A 357 -21.15 -0.06 19.50
C GLY A 357 -22.61 0.44 19.61
N THR A 358 -23.46 0.25 18.59
CA THR A 358 -24.89 0.64 18.65
C THR A 358 -25.81 -0.46 19.16
N ALA A 359 -25.31 -1.70 19.25
CA ALA A 359 -26.12 -2.86 19.61
C ALA A 359 -26.85 -2.66 20.94
N GLY A 360 -28.17 -2.91 20.95
CA GLY A 360 -29.01 -2.79 22.13
C GLY A 360 -29.43 -1.36 22.49
N GLN A 361 -29.14 -0.37 21.64
CA GLN A 361 -29.58 1.02 21.81
C GLN A 361 -30.53 1.40 20.67
N THR A 362 -31.63 2.06 20.99
CA THR A 362 -32.60 2.59 20.00
C THR A 362 -33.10 3.97 20.45
N PRO A 363 -32.21 4.97 20.51
CA PRO A 363 -32.59 6.34 20.88
C PRO A 363 -33.54 6.93 19.85
N ALA A 364 -34.34 7.93 20.27
CA ALA A 364 -35.16 8.71 19.36
C ALA A 364 -34.31 9.36 18.26
N LEU A 365 -33.16 9.98 18.61
CA LEU A 365 -32.21 10.57 17.66
C LEU A 365 -30.77 10.24 18.06
N ARG A 366 -29.93 9.85 17.09
CA ARG A 366 -28.48 9.71 17.24
C ARG A 366 -27.75 10.65 16.29
N LEU A 367 -26.83 11.43 16.87
CA LEU A 367 -25.85 12.26 16.16
C LEU A 367 -24.48 11.64 16.41
N ARG A 368 -23.81 11.22 15.34
CA ARG A 368 -22.62 10.38 15.44
C ARG A 368 -21.50 10.86 14.55
N ALA A 369 -20.28 10.84 15.10
CA ALA A 369 -19.04 10.92 14.35
C ALA A 369 -18.19 9.68 14.64
N LEU A 370 -17.87 8.91 13.59
CA LEU A 370 -17.02 7.73 13.65
C LEU A 370 -15.78 7.95 12.79
N VAL A 371 -14.60 7.79 13.36
CA VAL A 371 -13.32 7.99 12.69
C VAL A 371 -12.60 6.65 12.57
N ASN A 372 -12.31 6.25 11.34
CA ASN A 372 -11.45 5.10 11.03
C ASN A 372 -10.02 5.59 10.85
N LEU A 373 -9.12 5.03 11.65
CA LEU A 373 -7.70 5.35 11.73
C LEU A 373 -6.90 4.12 11.30
N PRO A 374 -6.65 3.95 9.99
CA PRO A 374 -5.90 2.82 9.45
C PRO A 374 -4.40 3.03 9.67
N TRP A 375 -3.94 2.94 10.91
CA TRP A 375 -2.51 3.00 11.20
C TRP A 375 -1.78 1.74 10.75
N ALA A 376 -0.50 1.87 10.42
CA ALA A 376 0.42 0.75 10.23
C ALA A 376 0.90 0.21 11.60
N GLU A 377 1.39 -1.04 11.60
CA GLU A 377 2.06 -1.66 12.78
C GLU A 377 1.21 -1.72 14.06
N VAL A 378 -0.10 -1.92 13.91
CA VAL A 378 -1.10 -1.89 15.00
C VAL A 378 -1.00 -3.02 16.04
N SER A 379 -0.11 -3.99 15.84
CA SER A 379 0.06 -5.14 16.75
C SER A 379 0.65 -4.74 18.11
N THR A 380 1.36 -3.61 18.16
CA THR A 380 2.00 -3.10 19.37
C THR A 380 1.13 -2.11 20.14
N LEU A 381 0.00 -1.68 19.56
CA LEU A 381 -0.88 -0.69 20.17
C LEU A 381 -1.64 -1.28 21.35
N GLU A 382 -1.63 -0.54 22.47
CA GLU A 382 -2.35 -0.87 23.69
C GLU A 382 -2.94 0.39 24.33
N ILE A 383 -4.17 0.28 24.82
CA ILE A 383 -4.76 1.27 25.72
C ILE A 383 -4.33 0.93 27.14
N SER A 384 -3.31 1.62 27.65
CA SER A 384 -2.81 1.37 29.00
C SER A 384 -3.75 1.91 30.09
N LYS A 385 -3.57 1.45 31.34
CA LYS A 385 -4.31 1.99 32.50
C LYS A 385 -4.10 3.50 32.66
N SER A 386 -2.87 3.97 32.51
CA SER A 386 -2.52 5.40 32.62
C SER A 386 -3.28 6.23 31.59
N ARG A 387 -3.31 5.75 30.33
CA ARG A 387 -4.03 6.41 29.23
C ARG A 387 -5.54 6.43 29.44
N ARG A 388 -6.14 5.35 29.97
CA ARG A 388 -7.56 5.35 30.36
C ARG A 388 -7.86 6.38 31.45
N THR A 389 -7.03 6.46 32.49
CA THR A 389 -7.21 7.45 33.56
C THR A 389 -7.07 8.88 33.04
N GLN A 390 -6.13 9.13 32.12
CA GLN A 390 -6.01 10.43 31.46
C GLN A 390 -7.28 10.75 30.65
N LEU A 391 -7.78 9.80 29.87
CA LEU A 391 -9.02 9.98 29.11
C LEU A 391 -10.22 10.28 30.02
N GLU A 392 -10.37 9.54 31.13
CA GLU A 392 -11.40 9.78 32.16
C GLU A 392 -11.35 11.22 32.71
N GLN A 393 -10.15 11.79 32.87
CA GLN A 393 -9.98 13.17 33.34
C GLN A 393 -10.26 14.22 32.28
N MET A 394 -10.01 13.92 31.00
CA MET A 394 -10.16 14.87 29.91
C MET A 394 -11.59 14.92 29.37
N LEU A 395 -12.34 13.82 29.42
CA LEU A 395 -13.70 13.73 28.87
C LEU A 395 -14.69 14.80 29.40
N PRO A 396 -14.73 15.12 30.71
CA PRO A 396 -15.57 16.21 31.22
C PRO A 396 -15.27 17.59 30.61
N HIS A 397 -14.07 17.77 30.04
CA HIS A 397 -13.60 19.01 29.43
C HIS A 397 -13.54 18.93 27.89
N SER A 398 -14.03 17.84 27.31
CA SER A 398 -14.06 17.62 25.86
C SER A 398 -15.05 18.56 25.17
N ALA A 399 -14.84 18.79 23.86
CA ALA A 399 -15.80 19.52 23.02
C ALA A 399 -17.19 18.87 23.08
N LEU A 400 -17.26 17.53 23.12
CA LEU A 400 -18.52 16.78 23.20
C LEU A 400 -19.29 17.07 24.49
N ALA A 401 -18.63 17.08 25.65
CA ALA A 401 -19.25 17.47 26.92
C ALA A 401 -19.77 18.92 26.87
N GLY A 402 -19.03 19.81 26.23
CA GLY A 402 -19.47 21.19 25.99
C GLY A 402 -20.72 21.25 25.09
N ALA A 403 -20.77 20.48 24.00
CA ALA A 403 -21.89 20.45 23.08
C ALA A 403 -23.17 19.90 23.70
N VAL A 404 -23.08 18.83 24.51
CA VAL A 404 -24.26 18.32 25.25
C VAL A 404 -24.77 19.35 26.26
N THR A 405 -23.87 20.02 26.98
CA THR A 405 -24.24 21.11 27.90
C THR A 405 -24.88 22.30 27.16
N LEU A 406 -24.45 22.58 25.92
CA LEU A 406 -24.99 23.66 25.09
C LEU A 406 -26.46 23.40 24.70
N LEU A 407 -26.84 22.14 24.44
CA LEU A 407 -28.22 21.78 24.09
C LEU A 407 -29.24 22.14 25.18
N SER A 408 -28.89 21.92 26.47
CA SER A 408 -29.74 22.31 27.60
C SER A 408 -29.75 23.83 27.79
N ARG A 409 -28.58 24.47 27.72
CA ARG A 409 -28.42 25.92 27.95
C ARG A 409 -29.22 26.78 26.97
N ARG A 410 -29.27 26.37 25.70
CA ARG A 410 -30.07 27.07 24.67
C ARG A 410 -31.57 27.06 24.96
N ARG A 411 -32.01 26.12 25.79
CA ARG A 411 -33.39 25.96 26.25
C ARG A 411 -33.55 26.42 27.70
N GLY A 412 -32.66 27.27 28.20
CA GLY A 412 -32.74 27.89 29.52
C GLY A 412 -32.41 26.96 30.70
N ALA A 413 -31.97 25.73 30.45
CA ALA A 413 -31.60 24.76 31.47
C ALA A 413 -30.07 24.67 31.62
N GLU A 414 -29.54 24.58 32.84
CA GLU A 414 -28.10 24.40 33.08
C GLU A 414 -27.80 22.95 33.49
N LEU A 415 -27.92 22.02 32.55
CA LEU A 415 -27.67 20.60 32.78
C LEU A 415 -26.27 20.21 32.24
N PRO A 416 -25.25 20.07 33.10
CA PRO A 416 -23.87 19.81 32.67
C PRO A 416 -23.62 18.34 32.34
N ALA A 417 -22.93 18.08 31.23
CA ALA A 417 -22.43 16.75 30.87
C ALA A 417 -21.05 16.45 31.48
N ALA A 418 -20.94 16.55 32.81
CA ALA A 418 -19.64 16.51 33.51
C ALA A 418 -19.28 15.13 34.10
N LEU A 419 -20.26 14.27 34.39
CA LEU A 419 -20.01 12.97 35.02
C LEU A 419 -19.91 11.89 33.95
N TRP A 420 -18.68 11.46 33.66
CA TRP A 420 -18.40 10.37 32.73
C TRP A 420 -18.14 9.07 33.48
N GLU A 421 -18.85 8.02 33.10
CA GLU A 421 -18.75 6.69 33.66
C GLU A 421 -18.36 5.68 32.61
N ARG A 422 -17.93 4.49 33.02
CA ARG A 422 -17.58 3.42 32.08
C ARG A 422 -18.84 2.97 31.33
N GLY A 423 -18.76 3.06 30.00
CA GLY A 423 -19.85 2.74 29.11
C GLY A 423 -19.99 1.24 28.81
N PRO A 424 -21.04 0.85 28.07
CA PRO A 424 -21.37 -0.54 27.77
C PRO A 424 -20.36 -1.24 26.84
N PHE A 425 -19.49 -0.50 26.16
CA PHE A 425 -18.51 -1.05 25.23
C PHE A 425 -17.31 -1.74 25.93
N GLY A 426 -17.26 -1.68 27.26
CA GLY A 426 -16.21 -2.30 28.06
C GLY A 426 -14.88 -1.54 28.00
N ASN A 427 -13.96 -1.90 28.90
CA ASN A 427 -12.64 -1.30 28.99
C ASN A 427 -11.59 -2.41 29.12
N SER A 428 -10.64 -2.45 28.19
CA SER A 428 -9.58 -3.46 28.09
C SER A 428 -8.31 -2.85 27.51
N GLY A 429 -7.24 -3.62 27.37
CA GLY A 429 -6.05 -3.18 26.62
C GLY A 429 -6.32 -2.87 25.14
N ARG A 430 -7.48 -3.27 24.60
CA ARG A 430 -7.87 -3.12 23.19
C ARG A 430 -9.10 -2.24 22.98
N SER A 431 -9.79 -1.84 24.04
CA SER A 431 -11.00 -1.03 23.94
C SER A 431 -11.17 -0.09 25.13
N ALA A 432 -11.77 1.07 24.88
CA ALA A 432 -12.20 2.00 25.91
C ALA A 432 -13.60 2.53 25.57
N GLY A 433 -14.45 2.69 26.57
CA GLY A 433 -15.82 3.13 26.38
C GLY A 433 -16.32 3.88 27.59
N TYR A 434 -16.89 5.07 27.36
CA TYR A 434 -17.37 5.96 28.41
C TYR A 434 -18.68 6.64 27.99
N THR A 435 -19.54 6.91 28.97
CA THR A 435 -20.83 7.56 28.74
C THR A 435 -21.10 8.62 29.80
N CYS A 436 -21.78 9.68 29.41
CA CYS A 436 -22.35 10.69 30.30
C CYS A 436 -23.82 10.84 29.95
N SER A 437 -24.69 10.92 30.97
CA SER A 437 -26.13 11.06 30.76
C SER A 437 -26.67 12.26 31.53
N ILE A 438 -27.56 13.02 30.88
CA ILE A 438 -28.45 13.97 31.52
C ILE A 438 -29.77 13.24 31.75
N ALA A 439 -30.17 13.13 33.01
CA ALA A 439 -31.43 12.50 33.40
C ALA A 439 -32.60 13.50 33.31
N GLY A 440 -33.77 13.00 32.94
CA GLY A 440 -35.04 13.69 33.14
C GLY A 440 -35.51 13.61 34.60
N PRO A 441 -36.63 14.26 34.94
CA PRO A 441 -37.18 14.30 36.30
C PRO A 441 -37.44 12.92 36.91
N ASP A 442 -37.82 11.95 36.07
CA ASP A 442 -38.13 10.57 36.48
C ASP A 442 -36.87 9.68 36.62
N GLY A 443 -35.67 10.26 36.46
CA GLY A 443 -34.39 9.55 36.55
C GLY A 443 -33.98 8.77 35.29
N GLY A 444 -34.86 8.67 34.29
CA GLY A 444 -34.52 8.13 32.97
C GLY A 444 -33.55 9.04 32.21
N ALA A 445 -32.64 8.47 31.42
CA ALA A 445 -31.73 9.25 30.59
C ALA A 445 -32.53 10.00 29.50
N ALA A 446 -32.39 11.31 29.43
CA ALA A 446 -32.99 12.15 28.41
C ALA A 446 -32.03 12.36 27.24
N VAL A 447 -30.79 12.72 27.57
CA VAL A 447 -29.69 12.89 26.61
C VAL A 447 -28.49 12.10 27.10
N LYS A 448 -27.79 11.43 26.20
CA LYS A 448 -26.60 10.66 26.51
C LYS A 448 -25.49 10.99 25.53
N ALA A 449 -24.30 11.33 26.03
CA ALA A 449 -23.07 11.27 25.25
C ALA A 449 -22.39 9.92 25.47
N SER A 450 -21.82 9.38 24.39
CA SER A 450 -21.03 8.15 24.44
C SER A 450 -19.77 8.30 23.62
N VAL A 451 -18.65 7.80 24.13
CA VAL A 451 -17.41 7.67 23.37
C VAL A 451 -16.91 6.24 23.40
N MET A 452 -16.21 5.87 22.35
CA MET A 452 -15.66 4.53 22.19
C MET A 452 -14.37 4.60 21.38
N LEU A 453 -13.38 3.81 21.79
CA LEU A 453 -12.17 3.55 21.05
C LEU A 453 -11.96 2.04 20.99
N ALA A 454 -11.74 1.51 19.80
CA ALA A 454 -11.47 0.10 19.58
C ALA A 454 -10.20 -0.06 18.74
N LEU A 455 -9.25 -0.85 19.23
CA LEU A 455 -8.08 -1.26 18.45
C LEU A 455 -8.45 -2.40 17.49
N PRO A 456 -7.65 -2.65 16.43
CA PRO A 456 -7.97 -3.67 15.43
C PRO A 456 -8.29 -5.05 16.01
N THR A 457 -9.14 -5.80 15.33
CA THR A 457 -9.46 -7.19 15.67
C THR A 457 -9.26 -8.07 14.44
N THR A 458 -9.58 -9.36 14.54
CA THR A 458 -9.61 -10.23 13.35
C THR A 458 -10.67 -9.81 12.33
N MET A 459 -11.71 -9.08 12.77
CA MET A 459 -12.83 -8.63 11.91
C MET A 459 -12.67 -7.17 11.46
N GLU A 460 -11.95 -6.35 12.23
CA GLU A 460 -11.75 -4.92 11.96
C GLU A 460 -10.26 -4.62 11.86
N SER A 461 -9.80 -4.20 10.69
CA SER A 461 -8.37 -3.97 10.44
C SER A 461 -7.87 -2.61 10.91
N THR A 462 -8.76 -1.71 11.34
CA THR A 462 -8.43 -0.32 11.67
C THR A 462 -8.70 0.03 13.13
N VAL A 463 -8.05 1.07 13.65
CA VAL A 463 -8.46 1.67 14.92
C VAL A 463 -9.75 2.46 14.64
N VAL A 464 -10.77 2.24 15.45
CA VAL A 464 -12.06 2.93 15.33
C VAL A 464 -12.29 3.79 16.55
N ALA A 465 -12.49 5.08 16.35
CA ALA A 465 -12.84 6.04 17.38
C ALA A 465 -14.24 6.60 17.10
N CYS A 466 -15.08 6.73 18.11
CA CYS A 466 -16.47 7.14 17.92
C CYS A 466 -16.93 8.04 19.06
N ALA A 467 -17.72 9.04 18.70
CA ALA A 467 -18.41 9.94 19.61
C ALA A 467 -19.86 10.11 19.16
N ASP A 468 -20.78 9.88 20.10
CA ASP A 468 -22.22 9.95 19.87
C ASP A 468 -22.86 10.93 20.86
N VAL A 469 -23.90 11.62 20.40
CA VAL A 469 -24.93 12.24 21.24
C VAL A 469 -26.28 11.63 20.88
N LEU A 470 -26.95 11.10 21.89
CA LEU A 470 -28.22 10.40 21.78
C LEU A 470 -29.30 11.22 22.50
N ILE A 471 -30.39 11.51 21.81
CA ILE A 471 -31.66 11.88 22.45
C ILE A 471 -32.40 10.56 22.67
N GLU A 472 -32.44 10.08 23.91
CA GLU A 472 -33.00 8.77 24.23
C GLU A 472 -34.53 8.78 24.06
N SER A 473 -35.19 9.86 24.48
CA SER A 473 -36.63 10.09 24.29
C SER A 473 -36.91 11.58 24.17
N ALA A 474 -37.72 11.97 23.19
CA ALA A 474 -38.16 13.36 23.02
C ALA A 474 -38.99 13.84 24.23
N GLU A 475 -39.78 12.95 24.83
CA GLU A 475 -40.58 13.25 26.03
C GLU A 475 -39.68 13.45 27.27
N ALA A 476 -38.73 12.54 27.48
CA ALA A 476 -37.77 12.66 28.58
C ALA A 476 -36.92 13.93 28.43
N TRP A 477 -36.59 14.29 27.19
CA TRP A 477 -35.87 15.52 26.90
C TRP A 477 -36.70 16.77 27.17
N ALA A 478 -37.96 16.81 26.71
CA ALA A 478 -38.89 17.89 27.05
C ALA A 478 -39.04 18.06 28.56
N ALA A 479 -39.16 16.96 29.29
CA ALA A 479 -39.29 16.96 30.74
C ALA A 479 -38.01 17.49 31.44
N ALA A 480 -36.83 17.18 30.90
CA ALA A 480 -35.55 17.61 31.47
C ALA A 480 -35.30 19.12 31.31
N ILE A 481 -35.65 19.70 30.15
CA ILE A 481 -35.46 21.13 29.86
C ILE A 481 -36.58 22.02 30.45
N GLY A 482 -37.72 21.44 30.79
CA GLY A 482 -38.89 22.15 31.32
C GLY A 482 -39.90 22.57 30.24
N PRO A 483 -41.11 22.97 30.66
CA PRO A 483 -42.21 23.26 29.73
C PRO A 483 -41.96 24.52 28.89
N GLY A 484 -42.50 24.55 27.67
CA GLY A 484 -42.52 25.73 26.80
C GLY A 484 -41.35 25.85 25.82
N TRP A 485 -40.46 24.87 25.78
CA TRP A 485 -39.34 24.81 24.84
C TRP A 485 -39.54 23.75 23.77
N ASP A 486 -39.10 24.06 22.55
CA ASP A 486 -39.07 23.10 21.46
C ASP A 486 -37.94 22.07 21.65
N THR A 487 -38.27 20.79 21.48
CA THR A 487 -37.31 19.69 21.55
C THR A 487 -36.67 19.38 20.20
N GLN A 488 -37.21 19.92 19.11
CA GLN A 488 -36.59 19.85 17.79
C GLN A 488 -35.22 20.52 17.83
N LEU A 489 -34.22 19.87 17.22
CA LEU A 489 -32.86 20.41 17.12
C LEU A 489 -32.71 21.25 15.85
N GLY A 490 -32.20 22.47 15.98
CA GLY A 490 -31.83 23.31 14.84
C GLY A 490 -30.58 22.80 14.13
N LEU A 491 -30.39 23.14 12.85
CA LEU A 491 -29.18 22.73 12.10
C LEU A 491 -27.88 23.25 12.70
N ASP A 492 -27.90 24.41 13.36
CA ASP A 492 -26.72 24.95 14.03
C ASP A 492 -26.36 24.14 15.29
N GLU A 493 -27.35 23.54 15.96
CA GLU A 493 -27.14 22.57 17.05
C GLU A 493 -26.59 21.25 16.53
N ILE A 494 -27.15 20.75 15.43
CA ILE A 494 -26.63 19.55 14.74
C ILE A 494 -25.17 19.76 14.35
N GLN A 495 -24.84 20.89 13.74
CA GLN A 495 -23.46 21.25 13.39
C GLN A 495 -22.57 21.30 14.63
N ALA A 496 -22.99 21.99 15.70
CA ALA A 496 -22.21 22.10 16.92
C ALA A 496 -21.92 20.72 17.54
N VAL A 497 -22.92 19.83 17.57
CA VAL A 497 -22.79 18.48 18.11
C VAL A 497 -21.91 17.60 17.22
N LEU A 498 -22.14 17.56 15.92
CA LEU A 498 -21.33 16.76 15.00
C LEU A 498 -19.88 17.24 14.93
N LEU A 499 -19.65 18.56 14.99
CA LEU A 499 -18.29 19.13 15.06
C LEU A 499 -17.58 18.69 16.33
N ALA A 500 -18.26 18.79 17.48
CA ALA A 500 -17.71 18.39 18.77
C ALA A 500 -17.47 16.88 18.89
N ALA A 501 -18.37 16.07 18.33
CA ALA A 501 -18.22 14.63 18.23
C ALA A 501 -17.03 14.28 17.34
N TRP A 502 -16.90 14.90 16.17
CA TRP A 502 -15.78 14.68 15.26
C TRP A 502 -14.45 15.08 15.90
N GLU A 503 -14.36 16.28 16.49
CA GLU A 503 -13.16 16.74 17.22
C GLU A 503 -12.76 15.75 18.32
N THR A 504 -13.73 15.29 19.12
CA THR A 504 -13.48 14.33 20.19
C THR A 504 -12.99 12.99 19.65
N ALA A 505 -13.64 12.45 18.61
CA ALA A 505 -13.27 11.17 18.01
C ALA A 505 -11.94 11.20 17.23
N ALA A 506 -11.61 12.33 16.60
CA ALA A 506 -10.42 12.46 15.76
C ALA A 506 -9.16 12.89 16.54
N GLU A 507 -9.31 13.61 17.66
CA GLU A 507 -8.17 14.15 18.42
C GLU A 507 -8.07 13.56 19.82
N LEU A 508 -9.13 13.60 20.62
CA LEU A 508 -9.06 13.17 22.03
C LEU A 508 -8.93 11.67 22.19
N LEU A 509 -9.79 10.88 21.54
CA LEU A 509 -9.79 9.42 21.71
C LEU A 509 -8.48 8.77 21.24
N PRO A 510 -7.90 9.15 20.09
CA PRO A 510 -6.65 8.55 19.59
C PRO A 510 -5.46 8.70 20.54
N GLU A 511 -5.41 9.74 21.38
CA GLU A 511 -4.35 9.93 22.39
C GLU A 511 -4.30 8.80 23.43
N ALA A 512 -5.40 8.06 23.60
CA ALA A 512 -5.43 6.93 24.53
C ALA A 512 -4.56 5.75 24.06
N VAL A 513 -4.13 5.74 22.80
CA VAL A 513 -3.30 4.69 22.19
C VAL A 513 -1.81 5.07 22.14
N GLY A 514 -1.46 6.34 22.34
CA GLY A 514 -0.07 6.81 22.23
C GLY A 514 0.02 8.23 21.70
N ASP A 515 1.08 8.52 20.95
CA ASP A 515 1.18 9.74 20.15
C ASP A 515 0.70 9.42 18.72
N PRO A 516 -0.53 9.81 18.33
CA PRO A 516 -1.04 9.58 16.98
C PRO A 516 -0.14 10.20 15.90
N ALA A 517 0.60 11.25 16.25
CA ALA A 517 1.52 11.89 15.32
C ALA A 517 2.71 10.97 14.99
N ALA A 518 3.13 10.10 15.89
CA ALA A 518 4.23 9.17 15.62
C ALA A 518 3.83 8.00 14.71
N LEU A 519 2.53 7.79 14.49
CA LEU A 519 2.00 6.66 13.73
C LEU A 519 1.89 6.98 12.25
N SER A 520 1.98 5.93 11.44
CA SER A 520 1.95 6.03 9.97
C SER A 520 0.66 5.46 9.41
N TRP A 521 0.23 5.95 8.26
CA TRP A 521 -0.97 5.44 7.59
C TRP A 521 -0.68 4.14 6.83
N ALA A 522 -1.65 3.22 6.88
CA ALA A 522 -1.75 2.03 6.06
C ALA A 522 -2.84 2.19 4.97
N ALA A 523 -3.76 3.13 5.16
CA ALA A 523 -4.77 3.55 4.19
C ALA A 523 -5.21 5.01 4.48
N PRO A 524 -6.06 5.65 3.66
CA PRO A 524 -6.60 6.96 3.98
C PRO A 524 -7.53 6.92 5.20
N PRO A 525 -7.35 7.80 6.19
CA PRO A 525 -8.30 7.92 7.30
C PRO A 525 -9.65 8.49 6.81
N THR A 526 -10.73 8.05 7.45
CA THR A 526 -12.09 8.48 7.11
C THR A 526 -12.88 8.87 8.35
N THR A 527 -13.74 9.85 8.24
CA THR A 527 -14.75 10.21 9.24
C THR A 527 -16.14 10.01 8.67
N GLU A 528 -16.99 9.25 9.33
CA GLU A 528 -18.40 9.09 9.01
C GLU A 528 -19.23 9.96 9.95
N LEU A 529 -20.06 10.83 9.38
CA LEU A 529 -21.03 11.63 10.11
C LEU A 529 -22.43 11.08 9.85
N ARG A 530 -23.22 10.91 10.91
CA ARG A 530 -24.58 10.33 10.82
C ARG A 530 -25.57 11.09 11.68
N ILE A 531 -26.77 11.22 11.14
CA ILE A 531 -27.97 11.72 11.81
C ILE A 531 -29.05 10.65 11.60
N THR A 532 -29.48 9.98 12.66
CA THR A 532 -30.40 8.82 12.57
C THR A 532 -31.52 8.90 13.59
N CYS A 533 -32.77 8.75 13.14
CA CYS A 533 -33.89 8.37 13.99
C CYS A 533 -33.95 6.85 14.10
N GLU A 534 -33.84 6.30 15.32
CA GLU A 534 -33.66 4.85 15.53
C GLU A 534 -34.82 4.20 16.26
N GLN A 535 -35.52 4.92 17.14
CA GLN A 535 -36.70 4.43 17.84
C GLN A 535 -37.90 4.34 16.88
N PRO A 536 -38.47 3.14 16.62
CA PRO A 536 -39.65 3.00 15.80
C PRO A 536 -40.91 3.50 16.52
N ASP A 537 -41.86 4.02 15.76
CA ASP A 537 -43.21 4.32 16.24
C ASP A 537 -43.99 3.01 16.53
N ASP A 538 -45.20 3.11 17.08
CA ASP A 538 -46.08 1.98 17.39
C ASP A 538 -46.36 1.04 16.18
N ASN A 539 -46.24 1.57 14.97
CA ASN A 539 -46.40 0.82 13.72
C ASN A 539 -45.13 0.09 13.26
N GLY A 540 -44.03 0.19 14.01
CA GLY A 540 -42.73 -0.40 13.70
C GLY A 540 -41.90 0.38 12.68
N VAL A 541 -42.38 1.52 12.19
CA VAL A 541 -41.69 2.38 11.22
C VAL A 541 -40.86 3.42 11.96
N ARG A 542 -39.64 3.70 11.46
CA ARG A 542 -38.80 4.76 12.03
C ARG A 542 -39.34 6.13 11.63
N PRO A 543 -39.41 7.10 12.55
CA PRO A 543 -39.90 8.44 12.24
C PRO A 543 -38.94 9.14 11.27
N ALA A 544 -39.50 10.08 10.51
CA ALA A 544 -38.72 10.95 9.65
C ALA A 544 -37.83 11.88 10.48
N LEU A 545 -36.71 12.34 9.92
CA LEU A 545 -35.76 13.22 10.61
C LEU A 545 -36.36 14.59 10.92
N ASP A 546 -37.28 15.07 10.08
CA ASP A 546 -37.98 16.34 10.26
C ASP A 546 -38.89 16.38 11.51
N THR A 547 -39.10 15.25 12.19
CA THR A 547 -39.82 15.21 13.48
C THR A 547 -38.95 15.62 14.67
N LEU A 548 -37.62 15.45 14.58
CA LEU A 548 -36.67 15.72 15.66
C LEU A 548 -35.59 16.74 15.27
N VAL A 549 -35.46 17.07 13.98
CA VAL A 549 -34.50 18.03 13.45
C VAL A 549 -35.22 19.04 12.56
N ASP A 550 -34.96 20.34 12.74
CA ASP A 550 -35.49 21.38 11.87
C ASP A 550 -34.68 21.42 10.57
N LEU A 551 -35.21 20.78 9.53
CA LEU A 551 -34.57 20.70 8.21
C LEU A 551 -35.00 21.82 7.26
N LYS A 552 -35.88 22.75 7.69
CA LYS A 552 -36.35 23.86 6.84
C LYS A 552 -35.22 24.69 6.23
N PRO A 553 -34.09 24.96 6.91
CA PRO A 553 -33.01 25.75 6.31
C PRO A 553 -32.33 25.05 5.12
N LEU A 554 -32.52 23.74 4.92
CA LEU A 554 -32.03 23.01 3.74
C LEU A 554 -32.90 23.23 2.48
N GLY A 555 -34.05 23.91 2.62
CA GLY A 555 -34.98 24.13 1.53
C GLY A 555 -35.98 22.98 1.32
N PRO A 556 -36.70 22.96 0.19
CA PRO A 556 -37.65 21.90 -0.14
C PRO A 556 -36.94 20.54 -0.33
N ASN A 557 -37.68 19.46 -0.07
CA ASN A 557 -37.19 18.10 -0.23
C ASN A 557 -37.95 17.37 -1.35
N ASP A 558 -37.26 17.11 -2.45
CA ASP A 558 -37.82 16.38 -3.60
C ASP A 558 -37.71 14.85 -3.47
N GLY A 559 -36.90 14.37 -2.50
CA GLY A 559 -36.57 12.96 -2.30
C GLY A 559 -37.44 12.21 -1.28
N GLY A 560 -38.40 12.91 -0.68
CA GLY A 560 -39.28 12.39 0.37
C GLY A 560 -38.62 12.32 1.76
N SER A 561 -39.44 12.09 2.80
CA SER A 561 -38.96 12.02 4.19
C SER A 561 -38.04 10.82 4.43
N ARG A 562 -36.98 11.03 5.21
CA ARG A 562 -35.94 10.04 5.52
C ARG A 562 -35.72 9.99 7.02
N SER A 563 -35.44 8.81 7.56
CA SER A 563 -35.07 8.60 8.97
C SER A 563 -33.55 8.65 9.20
N GLN A 564 -32.74 8.79 8.14
CA GLN A 564 -31.29 8.80 8.23
C GLN A 564 -30.66 9.71 7.17
N LEU A 565 -29.62 10.43 7.57
CA LEU A 565 -28.63 11.06 6.71
C LEU A 565 -27.23 10.59 7.13
N ALA A 566 -26.36 10.32 6.16
CA ALA A 566 -24.99 9.90 6.43
C ALA A 566 -24.03 10.33 5.31
N VAL A 567 -22.80 10.67 5.69
CA VAL A 567 -21.71 11.00 4.77
C VAL A 567 -20.37 10.52 5.35
N ALA A 568 -19.53 9.96 4.48
CA ALA A 568 -18.14 9.64 4.77
C ALA A 568 -17.23 10.71 4.17
N ILE A 569 -16.30 11.20 4.98
CA ILE A 569 -15.31 12.22 4.67
C ILE A 569 -13.93 11.56 4.72
N THR A 570 -13.20 11.51 3.61
CA THR A 570 -11.77 11.21 3.67
C THR A 570 -11.03 12.52 3.88
N ALA A 571 -10.41 12.73 5.03
CA ALA A 571 -9.67 13.95 5.38
C ALA A 571 -8.64 13.63 6.48
N ALA A 572 -7.68 14.52 6.69
CA ALA A 572 -6.71 14.37 7.79
C ALA A 572 -7.46 14.42 9.14
N PRO A 573 -7.22 13.51 10.11
CA PRO A 573 -7.97 13.52 11.37
C PRO A 573 -7.68 14.77 12.21
N ALA A 574 -6.40 15.15 12.27
CA ALA A 574 -5.93 16.36 12.94
C ALA A 574 -5.95 17.53 11.95
N MET A 575 -6.77 18.52 12.22
CA MET A 575 -6.92 19.77 11.48
C MET A 575 -7.36 20.87 12.44
N ASP A 576 -7.18 22.13 12.07
CA ASP A 576 -7.70 23.20 12.90
C ASP A 576 -9.24 23.20 12.91
N ARG A 577 -9.81 23.82 13.95
CA ARG A 577 -11.27 23.83 14.15
C ARG A 577 -12.03 24.53 13.02
N ALA A 578 -11.45 25.57 12.42
CA ALA A 578 -12.10 26.33 11.35
C ALA A 578 -12.16 25.52 10.05
N GLU A 579 -11.07 24.82 9.72
CA GLU A 579 -11.01 23.85 8.64
C GLU A 579 -12.01 22.71 8.86
N ARG A 580 -12.08 22.14 10.06
CA ARG A 580 -13.07 21.10 10.39
C ARG A 580 -14.50 21.57 10.24
N GLN A 581 -14.79 22.79 10.72
CA GLN A 581 -16.11 23.38 10.59
C GLN A 581 -16.50 23.62 9.13
N ARG A 582 -15.56 24.11 8.32
CA ARG A 582 -15.78 24.28 6.87
C ARG A 582 -16.09 22.94 6.20
N LEU A 583 -15.28 21.91 6.45
CA LEU A 583 -15.49 20.58 5.88
C LEU A 583 -16.79 19.92 6.35
N LEU A 584 -17.17 20.13 7.62
CA LEU A 584 -18.46 19.67 8.14
C LEU A 584 -19.63 20.27 7.35
N ARG A 585 -19.61 21.59 7.12
CA ARG A 585 -20.67 22.27 6.36
C ARG A 585 -20.76 21.79 4.92
N GLU A 586 -19.62 21.67 4.25
CA GLU A 586 -19.54 21.11 2.90
C GLU A 586 -20.08 19.67 2.87
N ALA A 587 -19.75 18.85 3.86
CA ALA A 587 -20.26 17.48 3.98
C ALA A 587 -21.77 17.42 4.23
N LEU A 588 -22.31 18.33 5.06
CA LEU A 588 -23.74 18.44 5.31
C LEU A 588 -24.51 18.86 4.04
N VAL A 589 -23.99 19.80 3.25
CA VAL A 589 -24.58 20.16 1.95
C VAL A 589 -24.52 18.99 0.98
N HIS A 590 -23.37 18.32 0.86
CA HIS A 590 -23.23 17.14 0.02
C HIS A 590 -24.25 16.04 0.39
N MET A 591 -24.43 15.82 1.69
CA MET A 591 -25.42 14.92 2.24
C MET A 591 -26.85 15.41 1.98
N ALA A 592 -27.15 16.69 2.14
CA ALA A 592 -28.48 17.24 1.87
C ALA A 592 -28.88 17.07 0.39
N HIS A 593 -27.99 17.41 -0.54
CA HIS A 593 -28.18 17.25 -1.99
C HIS A 593 -28.46 15.80 -2.37
N ALA A 594 -27.66 14.87 -1.85
CA ALA A 594 -27.82 13.44 -2.12
C ALA A 594 -29.17 12.88 -1.64
N PHE A 595 -29.83 13.56 -0.71
CA PHE A 595 -31.09 13.12 -0.10
C PHE A 595 -32.29 14.01 -0.45
N GLY A 596 -32.18 14.82 -1.50
CA GLY A 596 -33.33 15.51 -2.12
C GLY A 596 -33.49 16.99 -1.74
N TYR A 597 -32.60 17.54 -0.91
CA TYR A 597 -32.57 18.97 -0.58
C TYR A 597 -31.65 19.71 -1.56
N VAL A 598 -32.06 19.86 -2.82
CA VAL A 598 -31.19 20.36 -3.90
C VAL A 598 -30.80 21.83 -3.76
N ASP A 599 -31.56 22.60 -2.98
CA ASP A 599 -31.34 24.03 -2.73
C ASP A 599 -30.45 24.30 -1.49
N ALA A 600 -29.91 23.26 -0.84
CA ALA A 600 -29.04 23.45 0.31
C ALA A 600 -27.71 24.13 -0.10
N GLU A 601 -27.33 25.19 0.60
CA GLU A 601 -26.09 25.95 0.34
C GLU A 601 -25.23 26.06 1.60
N VAL A 602 -23.92 26.15 1.43
CA VAL A 602 -22.97 26.26 2.56
C VAL A 602 -23.18 27.56 3.33
N ASP A 603 -23.52 28.66 2.67
CA ASP A 603 -23.72 29.97 3.30
C ASP A 603 -25.01 30.03 4.15
N LEU A 604 -25.92 29.07 3.97
CA LEU A 604 -27.15 28.92 4.75
C LEU A 604 -26.96 28.07 6.01
N LEU A 605 -25.76 27.49 6.21
CA LEU A 605 -25.36 26.62 7.34
C LEU A 605 -24.20 27.24 8.14
#